data_AF-A0A7Y6BUF5-F1
#
_entry.id   AF-A0A7Y6BUF5-F1
#
_cell.length_a   1.000
_cell.length_b   1.000
_cell.length_c   1.000
_cell.angle_alpha   90.00
_cell.angle_beta   90.00
_cell.angle_gamma   90.00
#
_symmetry.space_group_name_H-M   'P 1'
#
loop_
_entity.id
_entity.type
_entity.pdbx_description
1 polymer ?
#
loop_
_entity_poly.entity_id
_entity_poly.type
_entity_poly.pdbx_seq_one_letter_code
_entity_poly.pdbx_strand_id
1 'polypeptide(L)'
;MVVVVTSFYTNPAMGHFLFISSGCRTSYYNLSIKNKGTKETQRFSYRSFNDYILINEVEIISKNSPIQSKNNNQTAEESIFKLIISNKDDSVTRNTVKTDNQNGFFNAQIDIINKLILDIEAEIKLLELPQSDHNLSGDIEQLLLKRSGLSSEIETLTEKRKIFWENIQSNESRLLSTNQLIKRFYLLKEQYETDIKRLSFLIEGDHYFSMLDFERCPHCNQLITNTEDCDHVEIKQRKDSYTKELLKINSHLKDLNDALESMEGEKALLLESTLDVNLKYEEISIKLDEQLSPKILFIQEELTAFLKKQKNIIEYSGFRSSIEKLMNERELIASKLVLTKVDEQNQTVEMDYTGLIAELCVHIQRFLTDWNFPDSSTVDFDPKNKDVLISGKARRLFGKGYRSISYGAFIIGLMEYCISSALPHPGFVVLDSPVTSYKEQDENEDKTPEELQNKFFEELAQTKRQVIILENKKPPISILKKINYIEFTKNKEVGRYGFFNV
;
A
#
# COMPACT_ATOMS: atom_id res chain seq x y z
N MET A 1 7.47 7.71 -1.04
CA MET A 1 6.99 6.34 -0.78
C MET A 1 6.40 5.83 -2.08
N VAL A 2 7.20 5.11 -2.87
CA VAL A 2 6.78 4.55 -4.17
C VAL A 2 6.38 3.11 -3.91
N VAL A 3 5.09 2.79 -4.06
CA VAL A 3 4.66 1.39 -4.13
C VAL A 3 4.96 0.91 -5.53
N VAL A 4 6.14 0.31 -5.72
CA VAL A 4 6.42 -0.51 -6.88
C VAL A 4 5.70 -1.84 -6.66
N VAL A 5 4.54 -1.99 -7.31
CA VAL A 5 3.91 -3.32 -7.45
C VAL A 5 4.56 -3.99 -8.65
N THR A 6 5.74 -4.58 -8.45
CA THR A 6 6.23 -5.64 -9.33
C THR A 6 5.54 -6.94 -8.91
N SER A 7 4.46 -7.27 -9.62
CA SER A 7 3.86 -8.60 -9.58
C SER A 7 3.62 -9.04 -11.03
N PHE A 8 4.51 -9.91 -11.52
CA PHE A 8 4.25 -10.75 -12.68
C PHE A 8 3.19 -11.80 -12.33
N TYR A 9 1.94 -11.35 -12.22
CA TYR A 9 0.74 -12.18 -12.25
C TYR A 9 -0.33 -11.36 -12.95
N THR A 10 -0.68 -11.77 -14.17
CA THR A 10 -1.85 -11.26 -14.89
C THR A 10 -3.10 -11.58 -14.09
N ASN A 11 -3.51 -10.66 -13.22
CA ASN A 11 -4.78 -10.73 -12.54
C ASN A 11 -5.88 -10.43 -13.58
N PRO A 12 -6.75 -11.40 -13.96
CA PRO A 12 -7.77 -11.20 -14.99
C PRO A 12 -8.76 -10.07 -14.64
N ALA A 13 -8.82 -9.66 -13.36
CA ALA A 13 -9.68 -8.59 -12.86
C ALA A 13 -9.36 -7.19 -13.41
N MET A 14 -8.07 -6.79 -13.50
CA MET A 14 -7.71 -5.41 -13.88
C MET A 14 -7.85 -5.19 -15.39
N GLY A 15 -7.37 -6.13 -16.21
CA GLY A 15 -7.53 -6.06 -17.67
C GLY A 15 -9.01 -6.06 -18.07
N HIS A 16 -9.85 -6.81 -17.36
CA HIS A 16 -11.30 -6.81 -17.54
C HIS A 16 -11.95 -5.48 -17.14
N PHE A 17 -11.59 -4.96 -15.97
CA PHE A 17 -12.10 -3.67 -15.51
C PHE A 17 -11.78 -2.54 -16.50
N LEU A 18 -10.54 -2.45 -16.98
CA LEU A 18 -10.13 -1.45 -17.97
C LEU A 18 -10.86 -1.63 -19.31
N PHE A 19 -11.08 -2.88 -19.72
CA PHE A 19 -11.81 -3.20 -20.94
C PHE A 19 -13.28 -2.76 -20.88
N ILE A 20 -14.00 -3.06 -19.80
CA ILE A 20 -15.38 -2.59 -19.59
C ILE A 20 -15.42 -1.06 -19.47
N SER A 21 -14.48 -0.47 -18.74
CA SER A 21 -14.41 0.99 -18.54
C SER A 21 -14.18 1.74 -19.85
N SER A 22 -13.59 1.08 -20.85
CA SER A 22 -13.43 1.62 -22.20
C SER A 22 -14.73 1.62 -23.01
N GLY A 23 -15.87 1.18 -22.45
CA GLY A 23 -17.17 1.20 -23.13
C GLY A 23 -17.47 -0.03 -23.99
N CYS A 24 -16.63 -1.07 -23.96
CA CYS A 24 -16.90 -2.33 -24.65
C CYS A 24 -18.09 -3.05 -24.01
N ARG A 25 -19.23 -3.14 -24.73
CA ARG A 25 -20.52 -3.63 -24.20
C ARG A 25 -20.69 -5.15 -24.15
N THR A 26 -19.66 -5.94 -24.42
CA THR A 26 -19.80 -7.40 -24.52
C THR A 26 -19.15 -8.14 -23.37
N SER A 27 -19.91 -9.08 -22.79
CA SER A 27 -19.40 -10.09 -21.86
C SER A 27 -18.24 -10.85 -22.49
N TYR A 28 -17.33 -11.32 -21.64
CA TYR A 28 -15.97 -11.84 -21.84
C TYR A 28 -15.68 -12.87 -22.98
N TYR A 29 -16.55 -13.10 -23.96
CA TYR A 29 -16.48 -14.26 -24.84
C TYR A 29 -16.55 -14.07 -26.36
N ASN A 30 -17.02 -12.96 -26.94
CA ASN A 30 -17.27 -12.95 -28.40
C ASN A 30 -16.91 -11.63 -29.08
N LEU A 31 -15.64 -11.20 -29.04
CA LEU A 31 -15.13 -10.25 -30.04
C LEU A 31 -13.89 -10.87 -30.68
N SER A 32 -14.10 -11.31 -31.91
CA SER A 32 -13.23 -12.24 -32.61
C SER A 32 -12.56 -11.50 -33.78
N ILE A 33 -11.23 -11.40 -33.75
CA ILE A 33 -10.41 -10.68 -34.74
C ILE A 33 -9.80 -11.71 -35.70
N LYS A 34 -9.86 -11.49 -37.02
CA LYS A 34 -9.25 -12.42 -37.99
C LYS A 34 -7.71 -12.42 -37.86
N ASN A 35 -7.12 -13.62 -37.72
CA ASN A 35 -5.68 -13.81 -37.87
C ASN A 35 -5.36 -14.26 -39.32
N LYS A 36 -4.17 -13.91 -39.83
CA LYS A 36 -3.78 -14.22 -41.20
C LYS A 36 -3.50 -15.72 -41.34
N GLY A 37 -4.26 -16.41 -42.19
CA GLY A 37 -3.94 -17.77 -42.67
C GLY A 37 -4.52 -18.93 -41.85
N THR A 38 -5.06 -18.70 -40.66
CA THR A 38 -5.80 -19.71 -39.90
C THR A 38 -7.26 -19.27 -39.76
N LYS A 39 -8.20 -20.22 -39.80
CA LYS A 39 -9.63 -19.97 -39.52
C LYS A 39 -9.88 -19.66 -38.02
N GLU A 40 -8.87 -19.20 -37.32
CA GLU A 40 -8.86 -18.99 -35.88
C GLU A 40 -8.97 -17.49 -35.58
N THR A 41 -9.86 -17.16 -34.66
CA THR A 41 -10.13 -15.80 -34.24
C THR A 41 -9.31 -15.47 -33.01
N GLN A 42 -8.61 -14.33 -33.01
CA GLN A 42 -7.92 -13.81 -31.84
C GLN A 42 -8.87 -12.99 -30.97
N ARG A 43 -8.67 -13.07 -29.65
CA ARG A 43 -9.47 -12.36 -28.67
C ARG A 43 -9.14 -10.86 -28.63
N PHE A 44 -10.15 -10.00 -28.78
CA PHE A 44 -10.05 -8.56 -28.50
C PHE A 44 -9.99 -8.31 -26.99
N SER A 45 -9.03 -7.50 -26.53
CA SER A 45 -8.79 -7.21 -25.11
C SER A 45 -8.33 -5.77 -24.91
N TYR A 46 -8.18 -5.30 -23.67
CA TYR A 46 -7.68 -3.94 -23.41
C TYR A 46 -6.34 -3.66 -24.11
N ARG A 47 -5.46 -4.67 -24.21
CA ARG A 47 -4.18 -4.54 -24.91
C ARG A 47 -4.32 -4.22 -26.40
N SER A 48 -5.46 -4.54 -27.02
CA SER A 48 -5.74 -4.22 -28.42
C SER A 48 -5.87 -2.71 -28.66
N PHE A 49 -6.10 -1.91 -27.61
CA PHE A 49 -6.09 -0.45 -27.71
C PHE A 49 -4.69 0.16 -27.64
N ASN A 50 -3.67 -0.56 -27.14
CA ASN A 50 -2.35 0.01 -26.85
C ASN A 50 -1.75 0.73 -28.07
N ASP A 51 -1.87 0.13 -29.25
CA ASP A 51 -1.35 0.68 -30.52
C ASP A 51 -2.07 1.98 -30.95
N TYR A 52 -3.21 2.30 -30.32
CA TYR A 52 -4.02 3.49 -30.58
C TYR A 52 -4.03 4.48 -29.40
N ILE A 53 -3.43 4.15 -28.26
CA ILE A 53 -3.41 5.02 -27.08
C ILE A 53 -2.01 5.32 -26.53
N LEU A 54 -1.00 4.50 -26.85
CA LEU A 54 0.38 4.65 -26.37
C LEU A 54 1.32 4.72 -27.56
N ILE A 55 1.64 5.93 -28.01
CA ILE A 55 2.49 6.13 -29.20
C ILE A 55 3.87 6.58 -28.76
N ASN A 56 4.88 5.79 -29.11
CA ASN A 56 6.28 6.11 -28.84
C ASN A 56 6.91 7.01 -29.92
N GLU A 57 8.10 7.55 -29.64
CA GLU A 57 8.82 8.46 -30.55
C GLU A 57 9.12 7.84 -31.93
N VAL A 58 9.34 6.52 -32.00
CA VAL A 58 9.66 5.83 -33.27
C VAL A 58 8.42 5.67 -34.14
N GLU A 59 7.27 5.36 -33.54
CA GLU A 59 5.99 5.17 -34.21
C GLU A 59 5.42 6.48 -34.73
N ILE A 60 5.45 7.54 -33.91
CA ILE A 60 4.81 8.81 -34.25
C ILE A 60 5.46 9.43 -35.51
N ILE A 61 6.78 9.28 -35.68
CA ILE A 61 7.52 9.76 -36.85
C ILE A 61 7.55 8.74 -38.01
N SER A 62 6.84 7.61 -37.92
CA SER A 62 6.93 6.52 -38.89
C SER A 62 6.33 6.87 -40.25
N LYS A 63 6.78 6.17 -41.31
CA LYS A 63 6.13 6.18 -42.64
C LYS A 63 4.99 5.16 -42.76
N ASN A 64 4.87 4.27 -41.77
CA ASN A 64 3.83 3.25 -41.76
C ASN A 64 2.48 3.88 -41.40
N SER A 65 1.40 3.20 -41.78
CA SER A 65 0.06 3.63 -41.38
C SER A 65 -0.09 3.63 -39.85
N PRO A 66 -0.87 4.57 -39.27
CA PRO A 66 -1.33 4.48 -37.89
C PRO A 66 -2.19 3.25 -37.57
N ILE A 67 -2.72 2.56 -38.59
CA ILE A 67 -3.57 1.37 -38.48
C ILE A 67 -2.76 0.08 -38.64
N GLN A 68 -1.69 0.08 -39.45
CA GLN A 68 -0.94 -1.13 -39.80
C GLN A 68 0.55 -1.01 -39.52
N SER A 69 1.07 -1.96 -38.74
CA SER A 69 2.49 -2.16 -38.52
C SER A 69 3.14 -2.96 -39.65
N LYS A 70 4.49 -3.04 -39.64
CA LYS A 70 5.26 -3.86 -40.58
C LYS A 70 5.28 -5.36 -40.22
N ASN A 71 4.62 -5.77 -39.14
CA ASN A 71 4.65 -7.15 -38.68
C ASN A 71 3.66 -8.04 -39.45
N ASN A 72 3.74 -9.36 -39.26
CA ASN A 72 2.85 -10.33 -39.91
C ASN A 72 1.36 -10.26 -39.46
N ASN A 73 0.99 -9.28 -38.64
CA ASN A 73 -0.33 -9.14 -38.00
C ASN A 73 -1.27 -8.12 -38.65
N GLN A 74 -0.95 -7.61 -39.85
CA GLN A 74 -1.73 -6.56 -40.55
C GLN A 74 -3.24 -6.85 -40.66
N THR A 75 -3.62 -8.11 -40.84
CA THR A 75 -5.04 -8.52 -40.90
C THR A 75 -5.74 -8.39 -39.55
N ALA A 76 -5.03 -8.68 -38.46
CA ALA A 76 -5.55 -8.55 -37.10
C ALA A 76 -5.66 -7.07 -36.70
N GLU A 77 -4.65 -6.27 -37.02
CA GLU A 77 -4.63 -4.82 -36.76
C GLU A 77 -5.75 -4.09 -37.52
N GLU A 78 -5.99 -4.45 -38.79
CA GLU A 78 -7.12 -3.90 -39.55
C GLU A 78 -8.48 -4.29 -38.96
N SER A 79 -8.60 -5.54 -38.49
CA SER A 79 -9.82 -6.03 -37.86
C SER A 79 -10.07 -5.35 -36.50
N ILE A 80 -9.00 -5.07 -35.74
CA ILE A 80 -9.04 -4.25 -34.51
C ILE A 80 -9.54 -2.85 -34.82
N PHE A 81 -8.97 -2.19 -35.83
CA PHE A 81 -9.38 -0.85 -36.22
C PHE A 81 -10.85 -0.79 -36.62
N LYS A 82 -11.30 -1.71 -37.47
CA LYS A 82 -12.72 -1.83 -37.88
C LYS A 82 -13.63 -2.00 -36.67
N LEU A 83 -13.23 -2.82 -35.70
CA LEU A 83 -13.99 -3.01 -34.47
C LEU A 83 -14.05 -1.73 -33.64
N ILE A 84 -12.95 -1.00 -33.49
CA ILE A 84 -12.90 0.27 -32.74
C ILE A 84 -13.85 1.30 -33.37
N ILE A 85 -13.82 1.48 -34.70
CA ILE A 85 -14.62 2.50 -35.39
C ILE A 85 -16.10 2.11 -35.61
N SER A 86 -16.47 0.84 -35.43
CA SER A 86 -17.84 0.38 -35.70
C SER A 86 -18.53 -0.27 -34.50
N ASN A 87 -17.78 -0.67 -33.47
CA ASN A 87 -18.22 -1.50 -32.36
C ASN A 87 -18.93 -2.79 -32.80
N LYS A 88 -18.59 -3.29 -34.00
CA LYS A 88 -19.09 -4.53 -34.59
C LYS A 88 -17.91 -5.46 -34.84
N ASP A 89 -18.06 -6.73 -34.49
CA ASP A 89 -17.05 -7.73 -34.77
C ASP A 89 -17.28 -8.44 -36.10
N ASP A 90 -16.25 -9.15 -36.56
CA ASP A 90 -16.28 -9.92 -37.80
C ASP A 90 -17.06 -11.26 -37.68
N SER A 91 -17.87 -11.44 -36.64
CA SER A 91 -18.59 -12.70 -36.35
C SER A 91 -19.57 -13.12 -37.46
N VAL A 92 -19.99 -12.18 -38.31
CA VAL A 92 -20.84 -12.39 -39.49
C VAL A 92 -20.07 -13.10 -40.63
N THR A 93 -18.74 -13.05 -40.64
CA THR A 93 -17.90 -13.73 -41.66
C THR A 93 -17.68 -15.22 -41.38
N ARG A 94 -18.71 -15.95 -40.91
CA ARG A 94 -18.66 -17.42 -40.92
C ARG A 94 -18.90 -17.90 -42.34
N ASN A 95 -17.81 -17.96 -43.13
CA ASN A 95 -17.82 -18.70 -44.38
C ASN A 95 -18.31 -20.14 -44.11
N THR A 96 -19.36 -20.48 -44.83
CA THR A 96 -20.13 -21.72 -44.79
C THR A 96 -19.24 -22.97 -44.73
N VAL A 97 -19.18 -23.60 -43.56
CA VAL A 97 -18.85 -25.02 -43.48
C VAL A 97 -20.14 -25.79 -43.77
N LYS A 98 -20.03 -26.69 -44.74
CA LYS A 98 -21.07 -27.56 -45.31
C LYS A 98 -22.10 -28.03 -44.28
N THR A 99 -23.35 -28.02 -44.73
CA THR A 99 -24.62 -28.04 -43.99
C THR A 99 -25.02 -29.36 -43.31
N ASP A 100 -24.13 -30.34 -43.13
CA ASP A 100 -24.49 -31.57 -42.40
C ASP A 100 -24.10 -31.57 -40.91
N ASN A 101 -23.21 -30.67 -40.46
CA ASN A 101 -22.67 -30.67 -39.09
C ASN A 101 -23.12 -29.50 -38.19
N GLN A 102 -23.92 -28.54 -38.68
CA GLN A 102 -24.30 -27.37 -37.87
C GLN A 102 -25.26 -27.73 -36.72
N ASN A 103 -26.23 -28.62 -36.98
CA ASN A 103 -27.10 -29.13 -35.92
C ASN A 103 -26.31 -29.94 -34.88
N GLY A 104 -25.35 -30.77 -35.33
CA GLY A 104 -24.45 -31.49 -34.44
C GLY A 104 -23.55 -30.56 -33.60
N PHE A 105 -23.10 -29.45 -34.19
CA PHE A 105 -22.28 -28.45 -33.50
C PHE A 105 -23.07 -27.64 -32.48
N PHE A 106 -24.28 -27.17 -32.81
CA PHE A 106 -25.13 -26.47 -31.85
C PHE A 106 -25.65 -27.40 -30.75
N ASN A 107 -25.99 -28.65 -31.07
CA ASN A 107 -26.31 -29.67 -30.06
C ASN A 107 -25.11 -29.94 -29.15
N ALA A 108 -23.89 -30.08 -29.70
CA ALA A 108 -22.68 -30.23 -28.91
C ALA A 108 -22.40 -29.01 -28.01
N GLN A 109 -22.67 -27.78 -28.49
CA GLN A 109 -22.57 -26.57 -27.65
C GLN A 109 -23.61 -26.56 -26.53
N ILE A 110 -24.86 -26.95 -26.82
CA ILE A 110 -25.91 -27.08 -25.81
C ILE A 110 -25.54 -28.15 -24.77
N ASP A 111 -24.97 -29.28 -25.21
CA ASP A 111 -24.50 -30.35 -24.32
C ASP A 111 -23.35 -29.89 -23.42
N ILE A 112 -22.41 -29.11 -23.97
CA ILE A 112 -21.33 -28.49 -23.18
C ILE A 112 -21.91 -27.52 -22.15
N ILE A 113 -22.85 -26.65 -22.55
CA ILE A 113 -23.48 -25.70 -21.62
C ILE A 113 -24.27 -26.45 -20.54
N ASN A 114 -25.00 -27.50 -20.88
CA ASN A 114 -25.73 -28.32 -19.91
C ASN A 114 -24.76 -29.00 -18.94
N LYS A 115 -23.60 -29.48 -19.42
CA LYS A 115 -22.55 -30.03 -18.56
C LYS A 115 -21.98 -28.98 -17.60
N LEU A 116 -21.69 -27.77 -18.09
CA LEU A 116 -21.23 -26.66 -17.25
C LEU A 116 -22.27 -26.25 -16.21
N ILE A 117 -23.55 -26.23 -16.56
CA ILE A 117 -24.64 -25.98 -15.61
C ILE A 117 -24.67 -27.08 -14.54
N LEU A 118 -24.57 -28.35 -14.92
CA LEU A 118 -24.53 -29.48 -13.98
C LEU A 118 -23.33 -29.42 -13.05
N ASP A 119 -22.15 -29.04 -13.56
CA ASP A 119 -20.94 -28.88 -12.76
C ASP A 119 -21.11 -27.75 -11.72
N ILE A 120 -21.66 -26.59 -12.12
CA ILE A 120 -21.95 -25.47 -11.20
C ILE A 120 -23.06 -25.85 -10.19
N GLU A 121 -24.09 -26.58 -10.61
CA GLU A 121 -25.14 -27.07 -9.71
C GLU A 121 -24.61 -28.08 -8.69
N ALA A 122 -23.61 -28.88 -9.05
CA ALA A 122 -22.91 -29.75 -8.11
C ALA A 122 -22.10 -28.95 -7.09
N GLU A 123 -21.42 -27.88 -7.51
CA GLU A 123 -20.71 -26.96 -6.61
C GLU A 123 -21.67 -26.26 -5.63
N ILE A 124 -22.84 -25.81 -6.11
CA ILE A 124 -23.87 -25.20 -5.25
C ILE A 124 -24.32 -26.17 -4.15
N LYS A 125 -24.46 -27.47 -4.43
CA LYS A 125 -24.88 -28.47 -3.43
C LYS A 125 -23.85 -28.67 -2.31
N LEU A 126 -22.59 -28.33 -2.55
CA LEU A 126 -21.52 -28.41 -1.55
C LEU A 126 -21.47 -27.17 -0.65
N LEU A 127 -22.15 -26.07 -1.01
CA LEU A 127 -22.20 -24.86 -0.21
C LEU A 127 -23.21 -24.99 0.95
N GLU A 128 -22.73 -24.81 2.18
CA GLU A 128 -23.58 -24.62 3.35
C GLU A 128 -24.18 -23.21 3.32
N LEU A 129 -25.46 -23.11 2.92
CA LEU A 129 -26.18 -21.84 2.89
C LEU A 129 -27.05 -21.66 4.14
N PRO A 130 -27.13 -20.43 4.69
CA PRO A 130 -28.03 -20.14 5.78
C PRO A 130 -29.49 -20.29 5.34
N GLN A 131 -30.33 -20.88 6.20
CA GLN A 131 -31.75 -21.14 5.91
C GLN A 131 -32.66 -19.90 6.00
N SER A 132 -32.12 -18.72 6.34
CA SER A 132 -32.89 -17.50 6.62
C SER A 132 -32.19 -16.25 6.10
N ASP A 133 -32.98 -15.25 5.69
CA ASP A 133 -32.59 -13.85 5.41
C ASP A 133 -32.18 -13.10 6.70
N HIS A 134 -31.21 -13.67 7.44
CA HIS A 134 -30.65 -13.00 8.61
C HIS A 134 -29.78 -11.83 8.14
N ASN A 135 -29.85 -10.69 8.82
CA ASN A 135 -29.00 -9.53 8.54
C ASN A 135 -27.55 -9.78 9.00
N LEU A 136 -26.86 -10.65 8.26
CA LEU A 136 -25.49 -11.08 8.52
C LEU A 136 -24.51 -9.91 8.53
N SER A 137 -24.76 -8.89 7.71
CA SER A 137 -23.93 -7.68 7.65
C SER A 137 -24.01 -6.88 8.95
N GLY A 138 -25.21 -6.74 9.51
CA GLY A 138 -25.41 -6.07 10.80
C GLY A 138 -24.77 -6.84 11.96
N ASP A 139 -24.88 -8.17 11.96
CA ASP A 139 -24.25 -9.02 12.97
C ASP A 139 -22.72 -8.91 12.95
N ILE A 140 -22.12 -8.93 11.75
CA ILE A 140 -20.67 -8.73 11.56
C ILE A 140 -20.24 -7.35 12.07
N GLU A 141 -20.97 -6.29 11.73
CA GLU A 141 -20.66 -4.93 12.19
C GLU A 141 -20.73 -4.81 13.72
N GLN A 142 -21.76 -5.38 14.34
CA GLN A 142 -21.89 -5.41 15.80
C GLN A 142 -20.74 -6.19 16.46
N LEU A 143 -20.35 -7.34 15.91
CA LEU A 143 -19.22 -8.11 16.42
C LEU A 143 -17.88 -7.38 16.25
N LEU A 144 -17.70 -6.66 15.14
CA LEU A 144 -16.52 -5.81 14.93
C LEU A 144 -16.44 -4.67 15.95
N LEU A 145 -17.57 -4.02 16.25
CA LEU A 145 -17.65 -2.97 17.27
C LEU A 145 -17.35 -3.52 18.68
N LYS A 146 -17.94 -4.66 19.05
CA LYS A 146 -17.65 -5.35 20.31
C LYS A 146 -16.17 -5.73 20.42
N ARG A 147 -15.58 -6.25 19.34
CA ARG A 147 -14.15 -6.58 19.26
C ARG A 147 -13.27 -5.35 19.45
N SER A 148 -13.57 -4.24 18.79
CA SER A 148 -12.78 -3.01 18.95
C SER A 148 -12.87 -2.45 20.36
N GLY A 149 -14.05 -2.49 20.99
CA GLY A 149 -14.22 -2.06 22.38
C GLY A 149 -13.40 -2.90 23.34
N LEU A 150 -13.48 -4.23 23.22
CA LEU A 150 -12.70 -5.15 24.05
C LEU A 150 -11.19 -5.06 23.80
N SER A 151 -10.76 -4.88 22.55
CA SER A 151 -9.33 -4.68 22.23
C SER A 151 -8.78 -3.43 22.92
N SER A 152 -9.52 -2.32 22.86
CA SER A 152 -9.14 -1.09 23.54
C SER A 152 -9.10 -1.27 25.06
N GLU A 153 -10.08 -1.96 25.65
CA GLU A 153 -10.07 -2.26 27.09
C GLU A 153 -8.85 -3.13 27.46
N ILE A 154 -8.55 -4.17 26.70
CA ILE A 154 -7.38 -5.04 26.90
C ILE A 154 -6.09 -4.22 26.82
N GLU A 155 -5.93 -3.36 25.81
CA GLU A 155 -4.75 -2.51 25.66
C GLU A 155 -4.55 -1.61 26.89
N THR A 156 -5.60 -0.93 27.34
CA THR A 156 -5.51 -0.04 28.51
C THR A 156 -5.17 -0.79 29.80
N LEU A 157 -5.73 -1.99 30.00
CA LEU A 157 -5.45 -2.81 31.17
C LEU A 157 -4.05 -3.44 31.10
N THR A 158 -3.58 -3.79 29.91
CA THR A 158 -2.23 -4.33 29.70
C THR A 158 -1.17 -3.28 30.03
N GLU A 159 -1.40 -2.02 29.62
CA GLU A 159 -0.51 -0.91 29.98
C GLU A 159 -0.50 -0.67 31.49
N LYS A 160 -1.67 -0.67 32.15
CA LYS A 160 -1.75 -0.58 33.61
C LYS A 160 -1.03 -1.74 34.31
N ARG A 161 -1.18 -2.97 33.82
CA ARG A 161 -0.49 -4.16 34.35
C ARG A 161 1.03 -3.98 34.27
N LYS A 162 1.52 -3.44 33.16
CA LYS A 162 2.95 -3.15 32.96
C LYS A 162 3.45 -2.09 33.95
N ILE A 163 2.73 -0.99 34.13
CA ILE A 163 3.09 0.07 35.09
C ILE A 163 3.14 -0.50 36.53
N PHE A 164 2.16 -1.31 36.91
CA PHE A 164 2.18 -1.95 38.24
C PHE A 164 3.35 -2.91 38.40
N TRP A 165 3.67 -3.69 37.37
CA TRP A 165 4.85 -4.56 37.37
C TRP A 165 6.16 -3.78 37.55
N GLU A 166 6.33 -2.68 36.82
CA GLU A 166 7.52 -1.81 36.94
C GLU A 166 7.62 -1.19 38.35
N ASN A 167 6.49 -0.79 38.94
CA ASN A 167 6.44 -0.29 40.31
C ASN A 167 6.81 -1.36 41.35
N ILE A 168 6.33 -2.60 41.17
CA ILE A 168 6.71 -3.74 42.03
C ILE A 168 8.21 -3.95 41.97
N GLN A 169 8.79 -4.04 40.77
CA GLN A 169 10.23 -4.23 40.58
C GLN A 169 11.06 -3.09 41.20
N SER A 170 10.62 -1.85 41.03
CA SER A 170 11.27 -0.68 41.63
C SER A 170 11.23 -0.71 43.15
N ASN A 171 10.06 -1.02 43.73
CA ASN A 171 9.89 -1.13 45.18
C ASN A 171 10.70 -2.28 45.77
N GLU A 172 10.71 -3.45 45.13
CA GLU A 172 11.52 -4.61 45.55
C GLU A 172 13.02 -4.29 45.53
N SER A 173 13.50 -3.62 44.49
CA SER A 173 14.89 -3.17 44.38
C SER A 173 15.27 -2.19 45.50
N ARG A 174 14.38 -1.22 45.79
CA ARG A 174 14.58 -0.26 46.88
C ARG A 174 14.51 -0.93 48.25
N LEU A 175 13.59 -1.88 48.45
CA LEU A 175 13.50 -2.65 49.68
C LEU A 175 14.78 -3.46 49.94
N LEU A 176 15.35 -4.07 48.90
CA LEU A 176 16.62 -4.79 49.00
C LEU A 176 17.77 -3.87 49.41
N SER A 177 17.90 -2.69 48.78
CA SER A 177 18.96 -1.73 49.10
C SER A 177 18.81 -1.14 50.51
N THR A 178 17.60 -0.75 50.91
CA THR A 178 17.29 -0.26 52.27
C THR A 178 17.59 -1.34 53.32
N ASN A 179 17.20 -2.58 53.09
CA ASN A 179 17.53 -3.69 54.01
C ASN A 179 19.03 -3.93 54.14
N GLN A 180 19.80 -3.78 53.06
CA GLN A 180 21.26 -3.90 53.12
C GLN A 180 21.89 -2.76 53.92
N LEU A 181 21.41 -1.52 53.75
CA LEU A 181 21.89 -0.36 54.50
C LEU A 181 21.58 -0.48 55.99
N ILE A 182 20.35 -0.87 56.34
CA ILE A 182 19.93 -1.12 57.73
C ILE A 182 20.86 -2.15 58.39
N LYS A 183 21.15 -3.27 57.72
CA LYS A 183 22.10 -4.28 58.24
C LYS A 183 23.48 -3.70 58.51
N ARG A 184 24.00 -2.85 57.61
CA ARG A 184 25.31 -2.18 57.80
C ARG A 184 25.29 -1.18 58.95
N PHE A 185 24.19 -0.45 59.13
CA PHE A 185 24.03 0.49 60.23
C PHE A 185 23.93 -0.21 61.58
N TYR A 186 23.27 -1.36 61.67
CA TYR A 186 23.29 -2.17 62.90
C TYR A 186 24.71 -2.67 63.26
N LEU A 187 25.50 -3.10 62.27
CA LEU A 187 26.91 -3.46 62.49
C LEU A 187 27.75 -2.27 62.98
N LEU A 188 27.54 -1.09 62.37
CA LEU A 188 28.22 0.15 62.80
C LEU A 188 27.82 0.54 64.23
N LYS A 189 26.55 0.37 64.59
CA LYS A 189 26.04 0.61 65.94
C LYS A 189 26.72 -0.30 66.96
N GLU A 190 26.80 -1.60 66.67
CA GLU A 190 27.49 -2.57 67.53
C GLU A 190 28.97 -2.20 67.74
N GLN A 191 29.63 -1.72 66.68
CA GLN A 191 31.00 -1.21 66.77
C GLN A 191 31.09 0.01 67.70
N TYR A 192 30.23 1.02 67.54
CA TYR A 192 30.21 2.19 68.43
C TYR A 192 29.93 1.83 69.88
N GLU A 193 29.00 0.92 70.14
CA GLU A 193 28.71 0.44 71.51
C GLU A 193 29.93 -0.27 72.12
N THR A 194 30.68 -1.03 71.32
CA THR A 194 31.93 -1.67 71.75
C THR A 194 33.03 -0.65 72.02
N ASP A 195 33.18 0.35 71.15
CA ASP A 195 34.17 1.42 71.31
C ASP A 195 33.87 2.28 72.55
N ILE A 196 32.60 2.58 72.82
CA ILE A 196 32.16 3.28 74.05
C ILE A 196 32.56 2.47 75.29
N LYS A 197 32.28 1.16 75.32
CA LYS A 197 32.68 0.28 76.44
C LYS A 197 34.19 0.29 76.65
N ARG A 198 34.97 0.21 75.56
CA ARG A 198 36.44 0.23 75.63
C ARG A 198 36.96 1.58 76.16
N LEU A 199 36.44 2.70 75.67
CA LEU A 199 36.86 4.02 76.14
C LEU A 199 36.46 4.26 77.60
N SER A 200 35.26 3.84 78.00
CA SER A 200 34.79 3.92 79.38
C SER A 200 35.69 3.11 80.32
N PHE A 201 36.04 1.88 79.93
CA PHE A 201 36.97 1.03 80.69
C PHE A 201 38.34 1.70 80.87
N LEU A 202 38.88 2.35 79.84
CA LEU A 202 40.16 3.06 79.94
C LEU A 202 40.08 4.28 80.89
N ILE A 203 38.97 5.02 80.85
CA ILE A 203 38.75 6.19 81.74
C ILE A 203 38.55 5.73 83.19
N GLU A 204 37.78 4.67 83.42
CA GLU A 204 37.59 4.07 84.76
C GLU A 204 38.89 3.51 85.31
N GLY A 205 39.66 2.79 84.49
CA GLY A 205 40.98 2.28 84.85
C GLY A 205 41.91 3.40 85.31
N ASP A 206 42.04 4.47 84.52
CA ASP A 206 42.81 5.67 84.89
C ASP A 206 42.36 6.25 86.25
N HIS A 207 41.06 6.34 86.49
CA HIS A 207 40.52 6.83 87.75
C HIS A 207 40.96 5.97 88.95
N TYR A 208 40.79 4.65 88.87
CA TYR A 208 41.18 3.74 89.95
C TYR A 208 42.69 3.71 90.16
N PHE A 209 43.50 3.71 89.10
CA PHE A 209 44.97 3.77 89.23
C PHE A 209 45.44 5.08 89.87
N SER A 210 44.78 6.21 89.58
CA SER A 210 45.11 7.51 90.18
C SER A 210 44.79 7.62 91.67
N MET A 211 43.97 6.71 92.21
CA MET A 211 43.65 6.64 93.64
C MET A 211 44.62 5.75 94.43
N LEU A 212 45.54 5.04 93.77
CA LEU A 212 46.46 4.13 94.44
C LEU A 212 47.71 4.88 94.90
N ASP A 213 47.81 5.11 96.21
CA ASP A 213 49.03 5.64 96.84
C ASP A 213 50.02 4.49 97.10
N PHE A 214 50.99 4.32 96.20
CA PHE A 214 52.07 3.34 96.38
C PHE A 214 53.26 3.97 97.12
N GLU A 215 53.25 3.94 98.45
CA GLU A 215 54.39 4.44 99.26
C GLU A 215 55.56 3.43 99.31
N ARG A 216 55.28 2.13 99.20
CA ARG A 216 56.29 1.05 99.28
C ARG A 216 55.97 -0.07 98.30
N CYS A 217 57.02 -0.63 97.68
CA CYS A 217 56.87 -1.77 96.78
C CYS A 217 56.34 -3.01 97.53
N PRO A 218 55.21 -3.62 97.10
CA PRO A 218 54.64 -4.78 97.77
C PRO A 218 55.50 -6.06 97.65
N HIS A 219 56.53 -6.06 96.80
CA HIS A 219 57.40 -7.23 96.57
C HIS A 219 58.74 -7.14 97.31
N CYS A 220 59.34 -5.95 97.45
CA CYS A 220 60.64 -5.77 98.12
C CYS A 220 60.60 -4.79 99.31
N ASN A 221 59.44 -4.20 99.60
CA ASN A 221 59.18 -3.24 100.68
C ASN A 221 60.05 -1.96 100.66
N GLN A 222 60.68 -1.68 99.53
CA GLN A 222 61.49 -0.48 99.32
C GLN A 222 60.58 0.73 99.08
N LEU A 223 60.92 1.89 99.66
CA LEU A 223 60.19 3.14 99.43
C LEU A 223 60.28 3.52 97.95
N ILE A 224 59.13 3.85 97.37
CA ILE A 224 59.06 4.38 96.01
C ILE A 224 59.31 5.88 96.12
N THR A 225 60.55 6.31 95.88
CA THR A 225 60.90 7.73 95.83
C THR A 225 60.50 8.28 94.47
N ASN A 226 59.47 9.12 94.41
CA ASN A 226 59.05 9.84 93.20
C ASN A 226 60.14 10.86 92.77
N THR A 227 61.23 10.38 92.17
CA THR A 227 62.35 11.20 91.70
C THR A 227 62.64 11.00 90.21
N GLU A 228 61.60 10.82 89.42
CA GLU A 228 61.63 11.10 87.99
C GLU A 228 60.36 11.91 87.71
N ASP A 229 60.49 13.01 86.96
CA ASP A 229 59.38 13.80 86.43
C ASP A 229 58.46 12.87 85.64
N CYS A 230 57.49 12.25 86.33
CA CYS A 230 56.43 11.53 85.67
C CYS A 230 55.62 12.58 84.94
N ASP A 231 55.60 12.51 83.61
CA ASP A 231 54.94 13.47 82.73
C ASP A 231 53.40 13.33 82.87
N HIS A 232 52.87 13.73 84.03
CA HIS A 232 51.46 13.67 84.40
C HIS A 232 50.58 14.50 83.45
N VAL A 233 51.21 15.37 82.65
CA VAL A 233 50.58 16.09 81.54
C VAL A 233 50.11 15.13 80.45
N GLU A 234 50.89 14.11 80.09
CA GLU A 234 50.51 13.13 79.05
C GLU A 234 49.34 12.22 79.48
N ILE A 235 49.24 11.91 80.78
CA ILE A 235 48.14 11.10 81.32
C ILE A 235 46.83 11.91 81.31
N LYS A 236 46.86 13.16 81.78
CA LYS A 236 45.69 14.07 81.74
C LYS A 236 45.25 14.35 80.31
N GLN A 237 46.18 14.62 79.40
CA GLN A 237 45.87 14.83 77.98
C GLN A 237 45.23 13.59 77.33
N ARG A 238 45.65 12.37 77.69
CA ARG A 238 45.02 11.12 77.23
C ARG A 238 43.60 10.98 77.75
N LYS A 239 43.36 11.23 79.03
CA LYS A 239 42.01 11.20 79.63
C LYS A 239 41.06 12.20 78.96
N ASP A 240 41.52 13.43 78.75
CA ASP A 240 40.74 14.46 78.06
C ASP A 240 40.43 14.07 76.62
N SER A 241 41.38 13.41 75.93
CA SER A 241 41.20 12.90 74.58
C SER A 241 40.16 11.78 74.53
N TYR A 242 40.22 10.80 75.44
CA TYR A 242 39.22 9.73 75.53
C TYR A 242 37.83 10.26 75.86
N THR A 243 37.74 11.25 76.74
CA THR A 243 36.47 11.89 77.10
C THR A 243 35.85 12.61 75.89
N LYS A 244 36.66 13.34 75.11
CA LYS A 244 36.21 14.00 73.88
C LYS A 244 35.77 12.99 72.81
N GLU A 245 36.53 11.91 72.62
CA GLU A 245 36.17 10.88 71.65
C GLU A 245 34.89 10.15 72.06
N LEU A 246 34.69 9.88 73.36
CA LEU A 246 33.45 9.30 73.89
C LEU A 246 32.24 10.21 73.65
N LEU A 247 32.37 11.53 73.85
CA LEU A 247 31.32 12.49 73.51
C LEU A 247 30.99 12.48 72.02
N LYS A 248 32.02 12.41 71.16
CA LYS A 248 31.86 12.35 69.71
C LYS A 248 31.16 11.06 69.24
N ILE A 249 31.60 9.89 69.74
CA ILE A 249 30.98 8.61 69.38
C ILE A 249 29.54 8.55 69.88
N ASN A 250 29.24 9.06 71.07
CA ASN A 250 27.85 9.15 71.55
C ASN A 250 26.98 10.05 70.65
N SER A 251 27.52 11.17 70.15
CA SER A 251 26.80 11.99 69.16
C SER A 251 26.55 11.22 67.87
N HIS A 252 27.58 10.56 67.32
CA HIS A 252 27.44 9.75 66.10
C HIS A 252 26.45 8.59 66.29
N LEU A 253 26.43 7.97 67.46
CA LEU A 253 25.49 6.89 67.79
C LEU A 253 24.06 7.40 67.85
N LYS A 254 23.84 8.62 68.36
CA LYS A 254 22.53 9.26 68.31
C LYS A 254 22.09 9.49 66.86
N ASP A 255 22.94 10.13 66.05
CA ASP A 255 22.65 10.40 64.63
C ASP A 255 22.37 9.09 63.85
N LEU A 256 23.11 8.02 64.17
CA LEU A 256 22.93 6.69 63.59
C LEU A 256 21.59 6.07 63.97
N ASN A 257 21.14 6.21 65.23
CA ASN A 257 19.83 5.72 65.65
C ASN A 257 18.68 6.47 64.95
N ASP A 258 18.80 7.80 64.84
CA ASP A 258 17.81 8.62 64.11
C ASP A 258 17.74 8.20 62.63
N ALA A 259 18.89 7.92 62.01
CA ALA A 259 18.96 7.39 60.65
C ALA A 259 18.34 5.98 60.51
N LEU A 260 18.58 5.09 61.49
CA LEU A 260 17.99 3.75 61.53
C LEU A 260 16.46 3.80 61.65
N GLU A 261 15.93 4.67 62.52
CA GLU A 261 14.48 4.86 62.69
C GLU A 261 13.82 5.35 61.38
N SER A 262 14.44 6.33 60.73
CA SER A 262 14.00 6.82 59.42
C SER A 262 13.99 5.73 58.34
N MET A 263 15.05 4.91 58.28
CA MET A 263 15.19 3.83 57.29
C MET A 263 14.22 2.67 57.54
N GLU A 264 13.98 2.28 58.79
CA GLU A 264 12.96 1.27 59.13
C GLU A 264 11.54 1.79 58.83
N GLY A 265 11.29 3.09 59.05
CA GLY A 265 10.04 3.74 58.64
C GLY A 265 9.84 3.72 57.11
N GLU A 266 10.89 4.05 56.34
CA GLU A 266 10.86 3.96 54.87
C GLU A 266 10.57 2.53 54.39
N LYS A 267 11.24 1.54 54.98
CA LYS A 267 11.02 0.13 54.66
C LYS A 267 9.57 -0.31 54.94
N ALA A 268 8.97 0.13 56.04
CA ALA A 268 7.57 -0.17 56.35
C ALA A 268 6.62 0.40 55.28
N LEU A 269 6.82 1.65 54.88
CA LEU A 269 6.03 2.29 53.82
C LEU A 269 6.21 1.59 52.46
N LEU A 270 7.44 1.17 52.13
CA LEU A 270 7.71 0.41 50.90
C LEU A 270 7.02 -0.95 50.89
N LEU A 271 6.98 -1.66 52.03
CA LEU A 271 6.27 -2.93 52.15
C LEU A 271 4.75 -2.76 51.94
N GLU A 272 4.16 -1.74 52.56
CA GLU A 272 2.73 -1.44 52.40
C GLU A 272 2.40 -1.07 50.95
N SER A 273 3.20 -0.19 50.34
CA SER A 273 3.07 0.19 48.92
C SER A 273 3.21 -1.02 47.98
N THR A 274 4.17 -1.91 48.25
CA THR A 274 4.39 -3.13 47.45
C THR A 274 3.19 -4.07 47.54
N LEU A 275 2.57 -4.20 48.71
CA LEU A 275 1.38 -5.03 48.90
C LEU A 275 0.17 -4.47 48.14
N ASP A 276 -0.09 -3.16 48.24
CA ASP A 276 -1.18 -2.50 47.51
C ASP A 276 -1.03 -2.61 45.98
N VAL A 277 0.19 -2.39 45.47
CA VAL A 277 0.45 -2.51 44.02
C VAL A 277 0.32 -3.97 43.54
N ASN A 278 0.76 -4.95 44.34
CA ASN A 278 0.59 -6.37 44.01
C ASN A 278 -0.89 -6.76 43.92
N LEU A 279 -1.73 -6.32 44.86
CA LEU A 279 -3.17 -6.59 44.81
C LEU A 279 -3.81 -6.03 43.53
N LYS A 280 -3.45 -4.79 43.15
CA LYS A 280 -3.92 -4.16 41.91
C LYS A 280 -3.41 -4.89 40.66
N TYR A 281 -2.17 -5.39 40.69
CA TYR A 281 -1.61 -6.19 39.62
C TYR A 281 -2.37 -7.51 39.44
N GLU A 282 -2.66 -8.22 40.52
CA GLU A 282 -3.42 -9.48 40.51
C GLU A 282 -4.85 -9.27 40.01
N GLU A 283 -5.55 -8.25 40.49
CA GLU A 283 -6.92 -7.91 40.05
C GLU A 283 -6.97 -7.69 38.52
N ILE A 284 -6.03 -6.91 37.98
CA ILE A 284 -5.96 -6.67 36.54
C ILE A 284 -5.57 -7.94 35.79
N SER A 285 -4.66 -8.75 36.32
CA SER A 285 -4.21 -9.98 35.67
C SER A 285 -5.36 -10.98 35.56
N ILE A 286 -6.14 -11.18 36.62
CA ILE A 286 -7.34 -12.01 36.60
C ILE A 286 -8.35 -11.49 35.57
N LYS A 287 -8.60 -10.17 35.55
CA LYS A 287 -9.53 -9.58 34.58
C LYS A 287 -9.07 -9.79 33.13
N LEU A 288 -7.78 -9.61 32.85
CA LEU A 288 -7.22 -9.81 31.51
C LEU A 288 -7.26 -11.28 31.09
N ASP A 289 -6.74 -12.16 31.93
CA ASP A 289 -6.43 -13.54 31.55
C ASP A 289 -7.68 -14.44 31.65
N GLU A 290 -8.55 -14.24 32.65
CA GLU A 290 -9.73 -15.08 32.87
C GLU A 290 -11.01 -14.53 32.24
N GLN A 291 -11.14 -13.20 32.10
CA GLN A 291 -12.40 -12.61 31.61
C GLN A 291 -12.30 -12.08 30.18
N LEU A 292 -11.26 -11.32 29.84
CA LEU A 292 -11.18 -10.63 28.55
C LEU A 292 -10.57 -11.49 27.45
N SER A 293 -9.52 -12.25 27.75
CA SER A 293 -8.86 -13.14 26.78
C SER A 293 -9.82 -14.22 26.22
N PRO A 294 -10.63 -14.92 27.03
CA PRO A 294 -11.61 -15.87 26.48
C PRO A 294 -12.71 -15.19 25.66
N LYS A 295 -13.18 -14.01 26.08
CA LYS A 295 -14.22 -13.26 25.36
C LYS A 295 -13.77 -12.83 23.97
N ILE A 296 -12.52 -12.37 23.82
CA ILE A 296 -12.01 -11.94 22.52
C ILE A 296 -11.81 -13.13 21.58
N LEU A 297 -11.38 -14.29 22.10
CA LEU A 297 -11.30 -15.53 21.35
C LEU A 297 -12.68 -15.98 20.85
N PHE A 298 -13.69 -15.97 21.72
CA PHE A 298 -15.06 -16.31 21.35
C PHE A 298 -15.60 -15.40 20.23
N ILE A 299 -15.39 -14.08 20.34
CA ILE A 299 -15.82 -13.13 19.30
C ILE A 299 -15.06 -13.36 17.98
N GLN A 300 -13.78 -13.74 18.03
CA GLN A 300 -13.02 -14.08 16.83
C GLN A 300 -13.57 -15.33 16.15
N GLU A 301 -13.84 -16.40 16.91
CA GLU A 301 -14.44 -17.62 16.39
C GLU A 301 -15.81 -17.32 15.75
N GLU A 302 -16.66 -16.59 16.46
CA GLU A 302 -17.97 -16.18 15.97
C GLU A 302 -17.85 -15.38 14.67
N LEU A 303 -16.98 -14.37 14.63
CA LEU A 303 -16.74 -13.54 13.45
C LEU A 303 -16.22 -14.36 12.26
N THR A 304 -15.33 -15.33 12.48
CA THR A 304 -14.87 -16.23 11.40
C THR A 304 -16.01 -17.09 10.85
N ALA A 305 -16.91 -17.56 11.70
CA ALA A 305 -18.09 -18.31 11.28
C ALA A 305 -19.05 -17.43 10.46
N PHE A 306 -19.28 -16.19 10.88
CA PHE A 306 -20.09 -15.21 10.13
C PHE A 306 -19.47 -14.86 8.78
N LEU A 307 -18.16 -14.63 8.70
CA LEU A 307 -17.46 -14.38 7.43
C LEU A 307 -17.52 -15.57 6.48
N LYS A 308 -17.40 -16.81 7.00
CA LYS A 308 -17.57 -18.03 6.19
C LYS A 308 -18.98 -18.08 5.58
N LYS A 309 -20.02 -17.80 6.38
CA LYS A 309 -21.40 -17.71 5.88
C LYS A 309 -21.56 -16.64 4.80
N GLN A 310 -20.97 -15.46 5.00
CA GLN A 310 -21.05 -14.35 4.04
C GLN A 310 -20.41 -14.73 2.71
N LYS A 311 -19.23 -15.36 2.77
CA LYS A 311 -18.53 -15.87 1.59
C LYS A 311 -19.39 -16.87 0.82
N ASN A 312 -19.99 -17.84 1.50
CA ASN A 312 -20.87 -18.83 0.87
C ASN A 312 -22.07 -18.18 0.17
N ILE A 313 -22.68 -17.15 0.77
CA ILE A 313 -23.79 -16.40 0.14
C ILE A 313 -23.32 -15.70 -1.14
N ILE A 314 -22.17 -15.03 -1.10
CA ILE A 314 -21.60 -14.33 -2.26
C ILE A 314 -21.28 -15.34 -3.38
N GLU A 315 -20.63 -16.46 -3.05
CA GLU A 315 -20.32 -17.52 -4.01
C GLU A 315 -21.60 -18.10 -4.63
N TYR A 316 -22.62 -18.39 -3.81
CA TYR A 316 -23.92 -18.85 -4.31
C TYR A 316 -24.59 -17.84 -5.24
N SER A 317 -24.58 -16.55 -4.89
CA SER A 317 -25.13 -15.49 -5.75
C SER A 317 -24.39 -15.41 -7.09
N GLY A 318 -23.07 -15.60 -7.08
CA GLY A 318 -22.22 -15.63 -8.27
C GLY A 318 -22.49 -16.86 -9.15
N PHE A 319 -22.65 -18.04 -8.55
CA PHE A 319 -23.02 -19.26 -9.25
C PHE A 319 -24.42 -19.16 -9.86
N ARG A 320 -25.41 -18.61 -9.13
CA ARG A 320 -26.77 -18.39 -9.66
C ARG A 320 -26.78 -17.44 -10.85
N SER A 321 -26.05 -16.32 -10.77
CA SER A 321 -25.89 -15.41 -11.91
C SER A 321 -25.18 -16.07 -13.11
N SER A 322 -24.23 -16.98 -12.85
CA SER A 322 -23.53 -17.71 -13.91
C SER A 322 -24.44 -18.74 -14.60
N ILE A 323 -25.25 -19.48 -13.83
CA ILE A 323 -26.28 -20.37 -14.37
C ILE A 323 -27.28 -19.59 -15.23
N GLU A 324 -27.75 -18.43 -14.76
CA GLU A 324 -28.69 -17.60 -15.52
C GLU A 324 -28.10 -17.15 -16.86
N LYS A 325 -26.82 -16.74 -16.88
CA LYS A 325 -26.11 -16.40 -18.13
C LYS A 325 -25.99 -17.59 -19.07
N LEU A 326 -25.60 -18.76 -18.56
CA LEU A 326 -25.50 -19.99 -19.34
C LEU A 326 -26.86 -20.43 -19.88
N MET A 327 -27.94 -20.27 -19.11
CA MET A 327 -29.31 -20.54 -19.56
C MET A 327 -29.72 -19.59 -20.69
N ASN A 328 -29.46 -18.29 -20.55
CA ASN A 328 -29.73 -17.31 -21.61
C ASN A 328 -28.92 -17.60 -22.88
N GLU A 329 -27.65 -17.98 -22.74
CA GLU A 329 -26.80 -18.37 -23.88
C GLU A 329 -27.31 -19.64 -24.56
N ARG A 330 -27.76 -20.63 -23.77
CA ARG A 330 -28.41 -21.85 -24.27
C ARG A 330 -29.67 -21.52 -25.08
N GLU A 331 -30.54 -20.63 -24.59
CA GLU A 331 -31.74 -20.20 -25.31
C GLU A 331 -31.41 -19.45 -26.60
N LEU A 332 -30.34 -18.64 -26.60
CA LEU A 332 -29.86 -17.92 -27.79
C LEU A 332 -29.27 -18.88 -28.85
N ILE A 333 -28.64 -19.97 -28.43
CA ILE A 333 -28.18 -21.04 -29.34
C ILE A 333 -29.36 -21.89 -29.83
N ALA A 334 -30.32 -22.20 -28.95
CA ALA A 334 -31.51 -22.96 -29.30
C ALA A 334 -32.43 -22.20 -30.28
N SER A 335 -32.55 -20.89 -30.17
CA SER A 335 -33.30 -20.06 -31.14
C SER A 335 -32.61 -20.00 -32.50
N LYS A 336 -31.27 -20.06 -32.56
CA LYS A 336 -30.52 -20.18 -33.84
C LYS A 336 -30.79 -21.51 -34.55
N LEU A 337 -30.97 -22.61 -33.82
CA LEU A 337 -31.38 -23.91 -34.38
C LEU A 337 -32.78 -23.85 -35.04
N VAL A 338 -33.67 -22.99 -34.56
CA VAL A 338 -35.02 -22.80 -35.13
C VAL A 338 -34.98 -21.89 -36.37
N LEU A 339 -34.16 -20.83 -36.34
CA LEU A 339 -34.00 -19.89 -37.46
C LEU A 339 -33.29 -20.51 -38.67
N THR A 340 -32.46 -21.55 -38.49
CA THR A 340 -31.81 -22.28 -39.59
C THR A 340 -32.75 -23.09 -40.49
N LYS A 341 -34.06 -23.14 -40.23
CA LYS A 341 -35.04 -23.80 -41.12
C LYS A 341 -35.68 -22.90 -42.19
N VAL A 342 -35.49 -21.57 -42.15
CA VAL A 342 -36.31 -20.66 -42.98
C VAL A 342 -35.53 -19.76 -43.95
N ASP A 343 -34.24 -19.47 -43.75
CA ASP A 343 -33.53 -18.56 -44.67
C ASP A 343 -32.39 -19.23 -45.43
N GLU A 344 -32.75 -19.95 -46.50
CA GLU A 344 -31.87 -20.12 -47.67
C GLU A 344 -32.04 -18.91 -48.59
N GLN A 345 -31.31 -17.84 -48.29
CA GLN A 345 -30.79 -16.85 -49.23
C GLN A 345 -30.28 -15.69 -48.40
N ASN A 346 -28.96 -15.57 -48.22
CA ASN A 346 -28.36 -14.25 -48.21
C ASN A 346 -26.89 -14.28 -48.57
N GLN A 347 -26.57 -13.38 -49.50
CA GLN A 347 -25.27 -13.07 -50.04
C GLN A 347 -24.34 -12.58 -48.92
N THR A 348 -23.05 -12.88 -49.06
CA THR A 348 -21.98 -12.27 -48.27
C THR A 348 -21.98 -10.76 -48.49
N VAL A 349 -22.55 -10.00 -47.55
CA VAL A 349 -22.43 -8.55 -47.51
C VAL A 349 -21.17 -8.23 -46.70
N GLU A 350 -20.09 -7.87 -47.40
CA GLU A 350 -18.94 -7.23 -46.79
C GLU A 350 -19.43 -5.89 -46.21
N MET A 351 -19.34 -5.70 -44.89
CA MET A 351 -19.80 -4.45 -44.28
C MET A 351 -19.00 -3.28 -44.86
N ASP A 352 -19.72 -2.29 -45.41
CA ASP A 352 -19.12 -1.08 -45.94
C ASP A 352 -18.76 -0.11 -44.79
N TYR A 353 -17.47 -0.03 -44.47
CA TYR A 353 -16.92 0.86 -43.44
C TYR A 353 -16.54 2.24 -44.00
N THR A 354 -16.76 2.50 -45.29
CA THR A 354 -16.32 3.76 -45.93
C THR A 354 -16.93 5.00 -45.27
N GLY A 355 -18.20 4.94 -44.90
CA GLY A 355 -18.89 6.03 -44.19
C GLY A 355 -18.27 6.35 -42.82
N LEU A 356 -17.97 5.34 -42.01
CA LEU A 356 -17.37 5.51 -40.67
C LEU A 356 -15.96 6.08 -40.76
N ILE A 357 -15.19 5.64 -41.76
CA ILE A 357 -13.85 6.16 -42.02
C ILE A 357 -13.91 7.62 -42.47
N ALA A 358 -14.90 7.99 -43.30
CA ALA A 358 -15.09 9.37 -43.71
C ALA A 358 -15.41 10.28 -42.51
N GLU A 359 -16.25 9.83 -41.57
CA GLU A 359 -16.52 10.56 -40.32
C GLU A 359 -15.26 10.73 -39.47
N LEU A 360 -14.45 9.67 -39.32
CA LEU A 360 -13.15 9.77 -38.64
C LEU A 360 -12.24 10.81 -39.32
N CYS A 361 -12.18 10.81 -40.65
CA CYS A 361 -11.39 11.78 -41.42
C CYS A 361 -11.82 13.23 -41.14
N VAL A 362 -13.10 13.51 -40.91
CA VAL A 362 -13.58 14.85 -40.49
C VAL A 362 -12.99 15.25 -39.14
N HIS A 363 -12.90 14.34 -38.18
CA HIS A 363 -12.27 14.62 -36.88
C HIS A 363 -10.77 14.90 -37.02
N ILE A 364 -10.06 14.12 -37.85
CA ILE A 364 -8.64 14.32 -38.13
C ILE A 364 -8.41 15.66 -38.83
N GLN A 365 -9.23 15.98 -39.83
CA GLN A 365 -9.19 17.24 -40.54
C GLN A 365 -9.33 18.43 -39.59
N ARG A 366 -10.32 18.39 -38.69
CA ARG A 366 -10.54 19.45 -37.70
C ARG A 366 -9.26 19.74 -36.91
N PHE A 367 -8.62 18.72 -36.34
CA PHE A 367 -7.36 18.93 -35.61
C PHE A 367 -6.24 19.48 -36.49
N LEU A 368 -6.08 18.98 -37.72
CA LEU A 368 -5.07 19.52 -38.64
C LEU A 368 -5.32 20.98 -39.00
N THR A 369 -6.58 21.37 -39.22
CA THR A 369 -6.97 22.76 -39.48
C THR A 369 -6.73 23.64 -38.26
N ASP A 370 -7.16 23.21 -37.07
CA ASP A 370 -6.99 23.96 -35.82
C ASP A 370 -5.50 24.17 -35.48
N TRP A 371 -4.65 23.21 -35.84
CA TRP A 371 -3.19 23.29 -35.67
C TRP A 371 -2.48 24.09 -36.76
N ASN A 372 -3.20 24.65 -37.72
CA ASN A 372 -2.66 25.35 -38.89
C ASN A 372 -1.69 24.47 -39.72
N PHE A 373 -2.04 23.20 -39.90
CA PHE A 373 -1.28 22.27 -40.74
C PHE A 373 -1.41 22.68 -42.23
N PRO A 374 -0.31 22.69 -43.01
CA PRO A 374 -0.35 23.10 -44.41
C PRO A 374 -1.28 22.21 -45.24
N ASP A 375 -2.06 22.84 -46.11
CA ASP A 375 -3.01 22.14 -46.99
C ASP A 375 -3.93 21.18 -46.22
N SER A 376 -4.43 21.57 -45.04
CA SER A 376 -5.35 20.77 -44.22
C SER A 376 -6.83 20.91 -44.60
N SER A 377 -7.12 21.42 -45.81
CA SER A 377 -8.48 21.69 -46.27
C SER A 377 -9.33 20.43 -46.51
N THR A 378 -8.70 19.29 -46.75
CA THR A 378 -9.35 18.00 -46.95
C THR A 378 -8.49 16.88 -46.37
N VAL A 379 -9.13 15.95 -45.66
CA VAL A 379 -8.49 14.70 -45.24
C VAL A 379 -9.34 13.55 -45.76
N ASP A 380 -8.75 12.69 -46.59
CA ASP A 380 -9.37 11.48 -47.11
C ASP A 380 -8.63 10.24 -46.60
N PHE A 381 -9.20 9.07 -46.84
CA PHE A 381 -8.58 7.80 -46.49
C PHE A 381 -8.08 7.07 -47.73
N ASP A 382 -6.84 6.59 -47.70
CA ASP A 382 -6.27 5.71 -48.72
C ASP A 382 -6.56 4.25 -48.34
N PRO A 383 -7.54 3.58 -48.97
CA PRO A 383 -7.88 2.20 -48.63
C PRO A 383 -6.77 1.20 -48.97
N LYS A 384 -5.84 1.56 -49.88
CA LYS A 384 -4.73 0.70 -50.29
C LYS A 384 -3.59 0.73 -49.29
N ASN A 385 -3.23 1.92 -48.81
CA ASN A 385 -2.15 2.09 -47.82
C ASN A 385 -2.67 2.13 -46.37
N LYS A 386 -4.00 2.11 -46.17
CA LYS A 386 -4.69 2.19 -44.89
C LYS A 386 -4.25 3.40 -44.07
N ASP A 387 -3.99 4.53 -44.71
CA ASP A 387 -3.49 5.76 -44.08
C ASP A 387 -4.26 6.96 -44.64
N VAL A 388 -4.05 8.14 -44.08
CA VAL A 388 -4.73 9.36 -44.53
C VAL A 388 -4.01 10.04 -45.70
N LEU A 389 -4.82 10.65 -46.56
CA LEU A 389 -4.41 11.59 -47.60
C LEU A 389 -4.76 12.99 -47.12
N ILE A 390 -3.77 13.88 -47.00
CA ILE A 390 -3.97 15.28 -46.59
C ILE A 390 -3.88 16.12 -47.86
N SER A 391 -4.99 16.69 -48.31
CA SER A 391 -5.14 17.34 -49.62
C SER A 391 -4.56 16.52 -50.78
N GLY A 392 -4.93 15.24 -50.83
CA GLY A 392 -4.47 14.30 -51.85
C GLY A 392 -3.03 13.80 -51.71
N LYS A 393 -2.24 14.33 -50.76
CA LYS A 393 -0.88 13.86 -50.48
C LYS A 393 -0.88 12.82 -49.37
N ALA A 394 -0.28 11.66 -49.62
CA ALA A 394 -0.17 10.60 -48.63
C ALA A 394 0.69 11.02 -47.44
N ARG A 395 0.20 10.79 -46.21
CA ARG A 395 0.89 11.13 -44.94
C ARG A 395 2.36 10.70 -44.93
N ARG A 396 2.66 9.48 -45.40
CA ARG A 396 4.02 8.93 -45.50
C ARG A 396 5.02 9.75 -46.33
N LEU A 397 4.55 10.64 -47.20
CA LEU A 397 5.35 11.51 -48.07
C LEU A 397 5.69 12.86 -47.44
N PHE A 398 5.16 13.17 -46.25
CA PHE A 398 5.52 14.37 -45.51
C PHE A 398 6.85 14.18 -44.76
N GLY A 399 7.53 15.28 -44.45
CA GLY A 399 8.73 15.27 -43.60
C GLY A 399 8.45 14.73 -42.19
N LYS A 400 9.50 14.34 -41.45
CA LYS A 400 9.37 13.70 -40.11
C LYS A 400 8.48 14.51 -39.16
N GLY A 401 8.66 15.83 -39.07
CA GLY A 401 7.87 16.68 -38.18
C GLY A 401 6.39 16.71 -38.54
N TYR A 402 6.06 16.92 -39.82
CA TYR A 402 4.68 16.89 -40.31
C TYR A 402 4.04 15.50 -40.17
N ARG A 403 4.83 14.42 -40.32
CA ARG A 403 4.36 13.05 -40.06
C ARG A 403 4.02 12.83 -38.60
N SER A 404 4.84 13.33 -37.69
CA SER A 404 4.58 13.26 -36.24
C SER A 404 3.26 13.95 -35.87
N ILE A 405 3.08 15.18 -36.34
CA ILE A 405 1.86 15.96 -36.08
C ILE A 405 0.64 15.29 -36.69
N SER A 406 0.70 14.85 -37.95
CA SER A 406 -0.42 14.18 -38.60
C SER A 406 -0.75 12.80 -37.99
N TYR A 407 0.25 12.09 -37.44
CA TYR A 407 0.02 10.88 -36.67
C TYR A 407 -0.70 11.21 -35.34
N GLY A 408 -0.28 12.25 -34.64
CA GLY A 408 -0.98 12.76 -33.46
C GLY A 408 -2.43 13.14 -33.77
N ALA A 409 -2.68 13.82 -34.90
CA ALA A 409 -4.02 14.16 -35.35
C ALA A 409 -4.88 12.92 -35.60
N PHE A 410 -4.30 11.86 -36.18
CA PHE A 410 -4.98 10.59 -36.39
C PHE A 410 -5.43 9.98 -35.05
N ILE A 411 -4.52 9.87 -34.08
CA ILE A 411 -4.78 9.21 -32.80
C ILE A 411 -5.76 10.00 -31.93
N ILE A 412 -5.56 11.31 -31.83
CA ILE A 412 -6.46 12.18 -31.08
C ILE A 412 -7.82 12.28 -31.79
N GLY A 413 -7.82 12.30 -33.13
CA GLY A 413 -9.03 12.26 -33.95
C GLY A 413 -9.84 10.98 -33.73
N LEU A 414 -9.16 9.83 -33.68
CA LEU A 414 -9.78 8.54 -33.39
C LEU A 414 -10.41 8.51 -32.00
N MET A 415 -9.69 9.00 -30.98
CA MET A 415 -10.22 9.13 -29.63
C MET A 415 -11.49 10.00 -29.62
N GLU A 416 -11.44 11.18 -30.25
CA GLU A 416 -12.60 12.07 -30.25
C GLU A 416 -13.78 11.49 -31.01
N TYR A 417 -13.55 10.86 -32.17
CA TYR A 417 -14.57 10.17 -32.95
C TYR A 417 -15.25 9.06 -32.14
N CYS A 418 -14.46 8.23 -31.45
CA CYS A 418 -15.03 7.14 -30.66
C CYS A 418 -15.90 7.70 -29.53
N ILE A 419 -15.41 8.71 -28.82
CA ILE A 419 -16.15 9.26 -27.67
C ILE A 419 -17.39 10.05 -28.13
N SER A 420 -17.33 10.82 -29.21
CA SER A 420 -18.48 11.55 -29.76
C SER A 420 -19.57 10.60 -30.27
N SER A 421 -19.17 9.45 -30.82
CA SER A 421 -20.06 8.43 -31.39
C SER A 421 -20.48 7.36 -30.38
N ALA A 422 -20.14 7.52 -29.10
CA ALA A 422 -20.39 6.55 -28.02
C ALA A 422 -19.84 5.14 -28.32
N LEU A 423 -18.73 5.07 -29.05
CA LEU A 423 -17.97 3.86 -29.35
C LEU A 423 -16.90 3.59 -28.27
N PRO A 424 -16.41 2.34 -28.14
CA PRO A 424 -15.44 2.01 -27.11
C PRO A 424 -14.08 2.68 -27.32
N HIS A 425 -13.61 3.40 -26.30
CA HIS A 425 -12.25 3.95 -26.22
C HIS A 425 -11.85 4.17 -24.74
N PRO A 426 -10.59 3.94 -24.34
CA PRO A 426 -10.11 4.16 -22.97
C PRO A 426 -10.22 5.61 -22.43
N GLY A 427 -10.56 6.57 -23.27
CA GLY A 427 -10.74 7.98 -22.89
C GLY A 427 -9.46 8.82 -22.74
N PHE A 428 -8.27 8.25 -22.96
CA PHE A 428 -7.00 8.98 -22.93
C PHE A 428 -6.03 8.52 -24.02
N VAL A 429 -5.04 9.35 -24.33
CA VAL A 429 -3.90 9.01 -25.20
C VAL A 429 -2.59 9.57 -24.64
N VAL A 430 -1.49 8.87 -24.93
CA VAL A 430 -0.12 9.25 -24.57
C VAL A 430 0.71 9.34 -25.86
N LEU A 431 1.30 10.50 -26.11
CA LEU A 431 2.13 10.77 -27.28
C LEU A 431 3.54 11.16 -26.84
N ASP A 432 4.54 10.43 -27.33
CA ASP A 432 5.95 10.72 -27.10
C ASP A 432 6.54 11.49 -28.28
N SER A 433 7.04 12.70 -28.02
CA SER A 433 7.70 13.60 -28.97
C SER A 433 6.89 13.96 -30.24
N PRO A 434 5.60 14.35 -30.13
CA PRO A 434 4.79 14.75 -31.29
C PRO A 434 5.31 16.01 -32.00
N VAL A 435 6.10 16.84 -31.32
CA VAL A 435 6.55 18.15 -31.81
C VAL A 435 8.07 18.22 -32.04
N THR A 436 8.85 17.42 -31.31
CA THR A 436 10.28 17.26 -31.56
C THR A 436 10.53 16.27 -32.70
N SER A 437 10.96 16.80 -33.85
CA SER A 437 11.62 15.99 -34.87
C SER A 437 13.05 15.70 -34.40
N TYR A 438 13.38 14.42 -34.16
CA TYR A 438 14.69 13.96 -33.69
C TYR A 438 15.86 14.72 -34.34
N LYS A 439 16.64 15.42 -33.50
CA LYS A 439 17.90 16.06 -33.87
C LYS A 439 19.00 15.02 -33.73
N GLU A 440 19.50 14.53 -34.86
CA GLU A 440 20.93 14.27 -35.08
C GLU A 440 21.15 13.85 -36.54
N GLN A 441 21.98 14.65 -37.25
CA GLN A 441 22.70 14.36 -38.51
C GLN A 441 22.13 14.75 -39.89
N ASP A 442 20.85 15.12 -40.07
CA ASP A 442 20.38 15.61 -41.38
C ASP A 442 19.87 17.06 -41.31
N GLU A 443 20.68 18.02 -41.77
CA GLU A 443 20.37 19.46 -41.81
C GLU A 443 19.28 19.84 -42.84
N ASN A 444 18.67 18.88 -43.52
CA ASN A 444 17.75 19.11 -44.65
C ASN A 444 16.34 18.49 -44.51
N GLU A 445 15.90 18.07 -43.32
CA GLU A 445 14.52 17.56 -43.14
C GLU A 445 13.61 18.51 -42.33
N ASP A 446 12.57 18.99 -43.02
CA ASP A 446 11.40 19.79 -42.62
C ASP A 446 11.12 19.87 -41.11
N LYS A 447 11.67 20.92 -40.47
CA LYS A 447 11.16 21.42 -39.19
C LYS A 447 9.77 22.02 -39.44
N THR A 448 8.77 21.60 -38.66
CA THR A 448 7.46 22.24 -38.69
C THR A 448 7.59 23.69 -38.20
N PRO A 449 6.82 24.64 -38.76
CA PRO A 449 6.81 26.02 -38.30
C PRO A 449 6.48 26.12 -36.82
N GLU A 450 7.08 27.08 -36.12
CA GLU A 450 6.83 27.33 -34.69
C GLU A 450 5.34 27.63 -34.42
N GLU A 451 4.68 28.33 -35.35
CA GLU A 451 3.25 28.62 -35.28
C GLU A 451 2.40 27.35 -35.18
N LEU A 452 2.68 26.34 -36.01
CA LEU A 452 1.98 25.06 -36.00
C LEU A 452 2.22 24.31 -34.68
N GLN A 453 3.45 24.35 -34.16
CA GLN A 453 3.81 23.73 -32.89
C GLN A 453 3.09 24.41 -31.71
N ASN A 454 3.01 25.73 -31.72
CA ASN A 454 2.32 26.50 -30.70
C ASN A 454 0.81 26.24 -30.75
N LYS A 455 0.22 26.21 -31.96
CA LYS A 455 -1.20 25.88 -32.17
C LYS A 455 -1.54 24.47 -31.71
N PHE A 456 -0.68 23.50 -32.00
CA PHE A 456 -0.82 22.13 -31.48
C PHE A 456 -1.01 22.12 -29.96
N PHE A 457 -0.16 22.81 -29.22
CA PHE A 457 -0.28 22.91 -27.76
C PHE A 457 -1.50 23.73 -27.30
N GLU A 458 -1.78 24.87 -27.95
CA GLU A 458 -2.90 25.76 -27.60
C GLU A 458 -4.26 25.09 -27.75
N GLU A 459 -4.44 24.29 -28.80
CA GLU A 459 -5.68 23.57 -29.05
C GLU A 459 -5.84 22.37 -28.10
N LEU A 460 -4.75 21.66 -27.83
CA LEU A 460 -4.77 20.57 -26.83
C LEU A 460 -5.03 21.08 -25.41
N ALA A 461 -4.58 22.28 -25.06
CA ALA A 461 -4.90 22.88 -23.76
C ALA A 461 -6.40 23.18 -23.58
N GLN A 462 -7.19 23.18 -24.66
CA GLN A 462 -8.64 23.43 -24.64
C GLN A 462 -9.46 22.14 -24.68
N THR A 463 -8.83 20.99 -24.96
CA THR A 463 -9.56 19.72 -25.04
C THR A 463 -10.10 19.29 -23.68
N LYS A 464 -11.29 18.70 -23.69
CA LYS A 464 -11.89 18.07 -22.50
C LYS A 464 -11.41 16.62 -22.31
N ARG A 465 -10.60 16.11 -23.24
CA ARG A 465 -10.05 14.74 -23.21
C ARG A 465 -8.69 14.73 -22.55
N GLN A 466 -8.31 13.57 -22.00
CA GLN A 466 -7.00 13.42 -21.39
C GLN A 466 -5.95 13.10 -22.46
N VAL A 467 -5.06 14.05 -22.73
CA VAL A 467 -3.92 13.89 -23.64
C VAL A 467 -2.64 14.10 -22.82
N ILE A 468 -1.77 13.10 -22.79
CA ILE A 468 -0.49 13.14 -22.10
C ILE A 468 0.60 13.26 -23.15
N ILE A 469 1.41 14.31 -23.08
CA ILE A 469 2.50 14.55 -24.01
C ILE A 469 3.82 14.48 -23.25
N LEU A 470 4.75 13.67 -23.75
CA LEU A 470 6.14 13.64 -23.33
C LEU A 470 6.95 14.39 -24.37
N GLU A 471 7.58 15.50 -24.00
CA GLU A 471 8.19 16.39 -24.99
C GLU A 471 9.37 17.18 -24.39
N ASN A 472 10.40 17.39 -25.21
CA ASN A 472 11.59 18.17 -24.89
C ASN A 472 11.42 19.66 -25.20
N LYS A 473 10.52 19.99 -26.14
CA LYS A 473 10.16 21.38 -26.45
C LYS A 473 9.15 21.91 -25.44
N LYS A 474 9.35 23.15 -25.01
CA LYS A 474 8.44 23.81 -24.08
C LYS A 474 7.19 24.31 -24.82
N PRO A 475 5.98 24.11 -24.27
CA PRO A 475 4.79 24.74 -24.80
C PRO A 475 4.82 26.27 -24.59
N PRO A 476 3.97 27.02 -25.30
CA PRO A 476 3.83 28.46 -25.11
C PRO A 476 3.55 28.85 -23.66
N ILE A 477 4.19 29.93 -23.18
CA ILE A 477 4.02 30.44 -21.80
C ILE A 477 2.53 30.75 -21.50
N SER A 478 1.79 31.18 -22.52
CA SER A 478 0.36 31.52 -22.44
C SER A 478 -0.53 30.37 -21.96
N ILE A 479 -0.11 29.11 -22.17
CA ILE A 479 -0.92 27.92 -21.82
C ILE A 479 -0.46 27.18 -20.58
N LEU A 480 0.71 27.52 -20.01
CA LEU A 480 1.29 26.79 -18.86
C LEU A 480 0.35 26.70 -17.65
N LYS A 481 -0.50 27.72 -17.45
CA LYS A 481 -1.51 27.75 -16.37
C LYS A 481 -2.78 26.96 -16.68
N LYS A 482 -2.99 26.56 -17.94
CA LYS A 482 -4.18 25.82 -18.41
C LYS A 482 -3.95 24.31 -18.47
N ILE A 483 -2.69 23.87 -18.40
CA ILE A 483 -2.29 22.46 -18.48
C ILE A 483 -1.59 22.04 -17.19
N ASN A 484 -1.54 20.72 -16.96
CA ASN A 484 -0.65 20.16 -15.94
C ASN A 484 0.78 20.07 -16.51
N TYR A 485 1.56 21.14 -16.36
CA TYR A 485 2.94 21.20 -16.85
C TYR A 485 3.94 20.71 -15.80
N ILE A 486 4.66 19.64 -16.11
CA ILE A 486 5.72 19.07 -15.27
C ILE A 486 7.05 19.22 -16.01
N GLU A 487 7.90 20.13 -15.52
CA GLU A 487 9.23 20.34 -16.10
C GLU A 487 10.29 19.51 -15.35
N PHE A 488 11.11 18.79 -16.12
CA PHE A 488 12.29 18.10 -15.63
C PHE A 488 13.54 18.92 -15.96
N THR A 489 14.13 19.56 -14.95
CA THR A 489 15.16 20.59 -15.12
C THR A 489 16.59 20.04 -15.12
N LYS A 490 16.80 18.82 -14.63
CA LYS A 490 18.13 18.26 -14.29
C LYS A 490 18.94 19.15 -13.33
N ASN A 491 18.28 20.08 -12.63
CA ASN A 491 18.86 20.95 -11.61
C ASN A 491 18.25 20.58 -10.25
N LYS A 492 19.10 20.25 -9.26
CA LYS A 492 18.64 19.87 -7.91
C LYS A 492 18.05 21.04 -7.13
N GLU A 493 18.35 22.27 -7.54
CA GLU A 493 17.94 23.49 -6.85
C GLU A 493 16.65 24.12 -7.43
N VAL A 494 16.20 23.68 -8.63
CA VAL A 494 15.09 24.31 -9.34
C VAL A 494 14.15 23.26 -9.91
N GLY A 495 12.87 23.31 -9.54
CA GLY A 495 11.83 22.43 -10.09
C GLY A 495 12.06 20.96 -9.76
N ARG A 496 11.59 20.07 -10.64
CA ARG A 496 11.78 18.61 -10.49
C ARG A 496 13.03 18.18 -11.26
N TYR A 497 13.96 17.49 -10.60
CA TYR A 497 15.23 17.09 -11.23
C TYR A 497 15.03 16.16 -12.44
N GLY A 498 14.18 15.14 -12.29
CA GLY A 498 13.90 14.15 -13.33
C GLY A 498 12.60 13.40 -13.07
N PHE A 499 12.26 12.47 -13.96
CA PHE A 499 11.02 11.68 -13.83
C PHE A 499 11.00 10.86 -12.53
N PHE A 500 12.12 10.25 -12.18
CA PHE A 500 12.31 9.63 -10.88
C PHE A 500 12.78 10.68 -9.87
N ASN A 501 12.26 10.61 -8.64
CA ASN A 501 12.77 11.42 -7.55
C ASN A 501 14.16 10.90 -7.19
N VAL A 502 15.18 11.74 -7.39
CA VAL A 502 16.58 11.46 -7.03
C VAL A 502 16.88 12.03 -5.66
#